data_AF-A0A5P9HN67-F1
#
_entry.id   AF-A0A5P9HN67-F1
#
_cell.length_a   1.000
_cell.length_b   1.000
_cell.length_c   1.000
_cell.angle_alpha   90.00
_cell.angle_beta   90.00
_cell.angle_gamma   90.00
#
_symmetry.space_group_name_H-M   'P 1'
#
loop_
_entity.id
_entity.type
_entity.pdbx_description
1 polymer ?
#
loop_
_entity_poly.entity_id
_entity_poly.type
_entity_poly.pdbx_seq_one_letter_code
_entity_poly.pdbx_strand_id
1 'polypeptide(L)'
;MFATLEHIMMAERAEELAKMIWQSELADDYHRSLNKLQNDEEAQALIRSFDSIKEKYEEVQRFGKYHPDYRKVTLETRELKRKLDLHETIHAFKEAENNIQKLLDEVSVMLGKAVSENVKVPTGNPFFDSLSSCGGGCGSGGGCGCKAG
;
A
#
# COMPACT_ATOMS: atom_id res chain seq x y z
N MET A 1 0.81 -33.49 -9.80
CA MET A 1 1.90 -32.50 -9.94
C MET A 1 2.30 -32.51 -11.41
N PHE A 2 1.86 -31.51 -12.18
CA PHE A 2 2.17 -31.42 -13.61
C PHE A 2 3.39 -30.52 -13.80
N ALA A 3 4.58 -31.09 -13.60
CA ALA A 3 5.83 -30.42 -13.98
C ALA A 3 6.12 -30.78 -15.45
N THR A 4 5.47 -30.10 -16.39
CA THR A 4 5.91 -30.14 -17.78
C THR A 4 7.18 -29.30 -17.92
N LEU A 5 8.03 -29.63 -18.90
CA LEU A 5 9.25 -28.87 -19.19
C LEU A 5 8.98 -27.37 -19.35
N GLU A 6 7.84 -27.03 -19.98
CA GLU A 6 7.41 -25.65 -20.19
C GLU A 6 7.18 -24.88 -18.89
N HIS A 7 6.55 -25.51 -17.87
CA HIS A 7 6.35 -24.87 -16.57
C HIS A 7 7.69 -24.59 -15.85
N ILE A 8 8.67 -25.49 -15.99
CA ILE A 8 10.01 -25.30 -15.42
C ILE A 8 10.70 -24.11 -16.08
N MET A 9 10.67 -24.05 -17.42
CA MET A 9 11.27 -22.93 -18.16
C MET A 9 10.62 -21.58 -17.81
N MET A 10 9.30 -21.53 -17.65
CA MET A 10 8.60 -20.30 -17.23
C MET A 10 9.01 -19.87 -15.81
N ALA A 11 9.16 -20.82 -14.89
CA ALA A 11 9.61 -20.53 -13.53
C ALA A 11 11.04 -19.98 -13.51
N GLU A 12 11.95 -20.56 -14.29
CA GLU A 12 13.34 -20.05 -14.42
C GLU A 12 13.37 -18.61 -14.94
N ARG A 13 12.57 -18.29 -15.97
CA ARG A 13 12.45 -16.91 -16.50
C ARG A 13 11.88 -15.94 -15.48
N ALA A 14 10.89 -16.37 -14.70
CA ALA A 14 10.34 -15.56 -13.61
C ALA A 14 11.39 -15.28 -12.53
N GLU A 15 12.22 -16.28 -12.20
CA GLU A 15 13.32 -16.11 -11.24
C GLU A 15 14.42 -15.17 -11.75
N GLU A 16 14.79 -15.27 -13.03
CA GLU A 16 15.70 -14.32 -13.69
C GLU A 16 15.16 -12.88 -13.59
N LEU A 17 13.87 -12.67 -13.87
CA LEU A 17 13.21 -11.38 -13.73
C LEU A 17 13.22 -10.86 -12.29
N ALA A 18 12.91 -11.73 -11.32
CA ALA A 18 12.95 -11.37 -9.91
C ALA A 18 14.36 -10.95 -9.47
N LYS A 19 15.41 -11.63 -9.95
CA LYS A 19 16.81 -11.27 -9.68
C LYS A 19 17.18 -9.91 -10.27
N MET A 20 16.73 -9.60 -11.48
CA MET A 20 16.95 -8.28 -12.08
C MET A 20 16.30 -7.16 -11.27
N ILE A 21 15.07 -7.37 -10.80
CA ILE A 21 14.36 -6.41 -9.94
C ILE A 21 15.10 -6.27 -8.60
N TRP A 22 15.53 -7.37 -8.00
CA TRP A 22 16.28 -7.38 -6.74
C TRP A 22 17.61 -6.61 -6.83
N GLN A 23 18.29 -6.66 -7.97
CA GLN A 23 19.55 -5.96 -8.22
C GLN A 23 19.35 -4.51 -8.68
N SER A 24 18.12 -4.03 -8.78
CA SER A 24 17.83 -2.66 -9.19
C SER A 24 18.15 -1.64 -8.09
N GLU A 25 18.44 -0.41 -8.49
CA GLU A 25 18.66 0.72 -7.57
C GLU A 25 17.45 0.95 -6.65
N LEU A 26 16.23 0.72 -7.14
CA LEU A 26 14.99 0.86 -6.37
C LEU A 26 14.89 -0.17 -5.23
N ALA A 27 15.28 -1.41 -5.47
CA ALA A 27 15.31 -2.44 -4.43
C ALA A 27 16.37 -2.13 -3.37
N ASP A 28 17.53 -1.66 -3.83
CA ASP A 28 18.62 -1.16 -2.99
C ASP A 28 18.19 0.01 -2.09
N ASP A 29 17.48 1.01 -2.63
CA ASP A 29 16.92 2.14 -1.89
C ASP A 29 15.86 1.70 -0.88
N TYR A 30 15.00 0.76 -1.27
CA TYR A 30 14.03 0.15 -0.36
C TYR A 30 14.73 -0.51 0.84
N HIS A 31 15.75 -1.34 0.61
CA HIS A 31 16.50 -1.97 1.69
C HIS A 31 17.24 -0.98 2.58
N ARG A 32 17.86 0.05 2.00
CA ARG A 32 18.54 1.12 2.76
C ARG A 32 17.57 1.88 3.65
N SER A 33 16.43 2.30 3.10
CA SER A 33 15.41 3.05 3.81
C SER A 33 14.76 2.22 4.92
N LEU A 34 14.50 0.92 4.68
CA LEU A 34 14.03 -0.03 5.68
C LEU A 34 15.00 -0.18 6.84
N ASN A 35 16.29 -0.36 6.55
CA ASN A 35 17.31 -0.48 7.59
C ASN A 35 17.39 0.79 8.45
N LYS A 36 17.35 1.97 7.83
CA LYS A 36 17.31 3.25 8.56
C LYS A 36 16.09 3.34 9.47
N LEU A 37 14.90 2.99 8.97
CA LEU A 37 13.66 3.00 9.74
C LEU A 37 13.71 2.01 10.92
N GLN A 38 14.26 0.82 10.72
CA GLN A 38 14.36 -0.20 11.78
C GLN A 38 15.31 0.20 12.92
N ASN A 39 16.34 0.98 12.61
CA ASN A 39 17.32 1.47 13.58
C ASN A 39 16.94 2.82 14.22
N ASP A 40 15.81 3.40 13.82
CA ASP A 40 15.33 4.68 14.34
C ASP A 40 14.35 4.46 15.51
N GLU A 41 14.85 4.64 16.74
CA GLU A 41 14.07 4.38 17.95
C GLU A 41 12.83 5.27 18.07
N GLU A 42 12.90 6.52 17.62
CA GLU A 42 11.79 7.47 17.65
C GLU A 42 10.70 7.06 16.66
N ALA A 43 11.09 6.70 15.43
CA ALA A 43 10.18 6.18 14.42
C ALA A 43 9.48 4.91 14.91
N GLN A 44 10.23 3.98 15.50
CA GLN A 44 9.68 2.73 16.03
C GLN A 44 8.72 2.98 17.21
N ALA A 45 9.00 3.96 18.07
CA ALA A 45 8.08 4.36 19.13
C ALA A 45 6.79 4.99 18.60
N LEU A 46 6.89 5.81 17.54
CA LEU A 46 5.74 6.39 16.85
C LEU A 46 4.87 5.33 16.18
N ILE A 47 5.48 4.35 15.50
CA ILE A 47 4.77 3.23 14.87
C ILE A 47 3.99 2.44 15.92
N ARG A 48 4.64 2.01 17.02
CA ARG A 48 3.96 1.30 18.12
C ARG A 48 2.79 2.10 18.71
N SER A 49 3.00 3.40 18.90
CA SER A 49 1.95 4.29 19.41
C SER A 49 0.78 4.38 18.43
N PHE A 50 1.08 4.47 17.13
CA PHE A 50 0.07 4.52 16.08
C PHE A 50 -0.73 3.23 15.97
N ASP A 51 -0.08 2.06 16.06
CA ASP A 51 -0.76 0.77 16.06
C ASP A 51 -1.71 0.65 17.26
N SER A 52 -1.28 1.07 18.45
CA SER A 52 -2.11 1.04 19.65
C SER A 52 -3.35 1.95 19.58
N ILE A 53 -3.24 3.14 18.97
CA ILE A 53 -4.40 4.04 18.80
C ILE A 53 -5.31 3.55 17.68
N LYS A 54 -4.77 2.88 16.66
CA LYS A 54 -5.54 2.31 15.56
C LYS A 54 -6.49 1.23 16.06
N GLU A 55 -6.04 0.34 16.94
CA GLU A 55 -6.91 -0.67 17.57
C GLU A 55 -8.07 -0.02 18.34
N LYS A 56 -7.77 1.00 19.16
CA LYS A 56 -8.80 1.77 19.88
C LYS A 56 -9.74 2.49 18.92
N TYR A 57 -9.21 3.07 17.85
CA TYR A 57 -10.01 3.75 16.84
C TYR A 57 -10.95 2.79 16.13
N GLU A 58 -10.49 1.59 15.78
CA GLU A 58 -11.33 0.54 15.19
C GLU A 58 -12.45 0.10 16.13
N GLU A 59 -12.15 -0.11 17.42
CA GLU A 59 -13.16 -0.42 18.44
C GLU A 59 -14.23 0.68 18.54
N VAL A 60 -13.79 1.92 18.68
CA VAL A 60 -14.65 3.08 18.84
C VAL A 60 -15.46 3.37 17.56
N GLN A 61 -14.87 3.13 16.39
CA GLN A 61 -15.53 3.28 15.10
C GLN A 61 -16.65 2.25 14.90
N ARG A 62 -16.54 1.03 15.46
CA ARG A 62 -17.61 0.01 15.38
C ARG A 62 -18.92 0.48 16.00
N PHE A 63 -18.84 1.25 17.09
CA PHE A 63 -20.01 1.85 17.74
C PHE A 63 -20.39 3.22 17.15
N GLY A 64 -19.46 3.84 16.42
CA GLY A 64 -19.67 5.09 15.71
C GLY A 64 -19.74 6.30 16.64
N LYS A 65 -20.44 7.35 16.18
CA LYS A 65 -20.44 8.69 16.80
C LYS A 65 -21.03 8.74 18.22
N TYR A 66 -21.69 7.68 18.67
CA TYR A 66 -22.29 7.59 20.00
C TYR A 66 -21.35 7.02 21.06
N HIS A 67 -20.16 6.54 20.67
CA HIS A 67 -19.15 6.12 21.63
C HIS A 67 -18.61 7.33 22.41
N PRO A 68 -18.51 7.27 23.75
CA PRO A 68 -18.08 8.41 24.57
C PRO A 68 -16.70 8.95 24.16
N ASP A 69 -15.78 8.05 23.80
CA ASP A 69 -14.43 8.42 23.39
C ASP A 69 -14.25 8.72 21.89
N TYR A 70 -15.33 8.69 21.08
CA TYR A 70 -15.24 8.84 19.62
C TYR A 70 -14.45 10.08 19.18
N ARG A 71 -14.80 11.24 19.74
CA ARG A 71 -14.14 12.50 19.38
C ARG A 71 -12.67 12.52 19.80
N LYS A 72 -12.38 12.01 20.99
CA LYS A 72 -11.03 11.98 21.57
C LYS A 72 -10.12 11.07 20.74
N VAL A 73 -10.52 9.81 20.55
CA VAL A 73 -9.73 8.82 19.81
C VAL A 73 -9.55 9.24 18.35
N THR A 74 -10.57 9.83 17.72
CA THR A 74 -10.46 10.37 16.35
C THR A 74 -9.42 11.50 16.26
N LEU A 75 -9.40 12.41 17.24
CA LEU A 75 -8.43 13.51 17.27
C LEU A 75 -7.01 12.98 17.49
N GLU A 76 -6.81 12.14 18.50
CA GLU A 76 -5.52 11.53 18.83
C GLU A 76 -4.96 10.73 17.65
N THR A 77 -5.82 9.96 16.96
CA THR A 77 -5.44 9.22 15.75
C THR A 77 -4.94 10.15 14.65
N ARG A 78 -5.60 11.29 14.41
CA ARG A 78 -5.19 12.26 13.38
C ARG A 78 -3.87 12.94 13.74
N GLU A 79 -3.67 13.30 15.00
CA GLU A 79 -2.44 13.91 15.47
C GLU A 79 -1.25 12.95 15.37
N LEU A 80 -1.43 11.69 15.82
CA LEU A 80 -0.40 10.66 15.69
C LEU A 80 -0.11 10.32 14.23
N LYS A 81 -1.14 10.20 13.39
CA LYS A 81 -0.97 9.99 11.95
C LYS A 81 -0.13 11.11 11.33
N ARG A 82 -0.40 12.37 11.69
CA ARG A 82 0.36 13.52 11.18
C ARG A 82 1.82 13.47 11.61
N LYS A 83 2.11 13.08 12.86
CA LYS A 83 3.49 12.90 13.34
C LYS A 83 4.20 11.78 12.56
N LEU A 84 3.52 10.66 12.34
CA LEU A 84 4.03 9.51 11.58
C LEU A 84 4.32 9.89 10.12
N ASP A 85 3.40 10.59 9.45
CA ASP A 85 3.55 10.98 8.05
C ASP A 85 4.63 12.05 7.83
N LEU A 86 4.95 12.85 8.85
CA LEU A 86 6.01 13.87 8.81
C LEU A 86 7.38 13.35 9.29
N HIS A 87 7.45 12.13 9.83
CA HIS A 87 8.70 11.57 10.32
C HIS A 87 9.62 11.20 9.15
N GLU A 88 10.86 11.70 9.17
CA GLU A 88 11.78 11.63 8.04
C GLU A 88 12.03 10.20 7.56
N THR A 89 12.42 9.29 8.46
CA THR A 89 12.73 7.90 8.13
C THR A 89 11.51 7.09 7.68
N ILE A 90 10.33 7.40 8.24
CA ILE A 90 9.07 6.76 7.84
C ILE A 90 8.67 7.24 6.44
N HIS A 91 8.79 8.55 6.19
CA HIS A 91 8.50 9.14 4.90
C HIS A 91 9.41 8.57 3.80
N ALA A 92 10.72 8.56 4.05
CA ALA A 92 11.71 8.02 3.12
C ALA A 92 11.47 6.53 2.81
N PHE A 93 11.12 5.73 3.83
CA PHE A 93 10.76 4.33 3.62
C PHE A 93 9.50 4.18 2.76
N LYS A 94 8.42 4.91 3.08
CA LYS A 94 7.18 4.88 2.29
C LYS A 94 7.40 5.33 0.84
N GLU A 95 8.27 6.30 0.61
CA GLU A 95 8.62 6.72 -0.75
C GLU A 95 9.31 5.59 -1.52
N ALA A 96 10.33 4.97 -0.92
CA ALA A 96 11.04 3.85 -1.54
C ALA A 96 10.12 2.63 -1.78
N GLU A 97 9.24 2.32 -0.83
CA GLU A 97 8.20 1.28 -0.94
C GLU A 97 7.25 1.55 -2.12
N ASN A 98 6.77 2.79 -2.26
CA ASN A 98 5.91 3.15 -3.39
C ASN A 98 6.64 3.05 -4.73
N ASN A 99 7.93 3.36 -4.78
CA ASN A 99 8.70 3.30 -6.03
C ASN A 99 8.92 1.85 -6.49
N ILE A 100 9.27 0.94 -5.56
CA ILE A 100 9.39 -0.48 -5.92
C ILE A 100 8.02 -1.09 -6.27
N GLN A 101 6.94 -0.70 -5.59
CA GLN A 101 5.59 -1.16 -5.92
C GLN A 101 5.18 -0.75 -7.34
N LYS A 102 5.44 0.51 -7.74
CA LYS A 102 5.17 0.97 -9.11
C LYS A 102 5.91 0.13 -10.16
N LEU A 103 7.18 -0.19 -9.92
CA LEU A 103 7.94 -1.06 -10.82
C LEU A 103 7.27 -2.44 -10.96
N LEU A 104 6.85 -3.04 -9.85
CA LEU A 104 6.17 -4.33 -9.85
C LEU A 104 4.82 -4.27 -10.57
N ASP A 105 4.07 -3.18 -10.41
CA ASP A 105 2.80 -2.95 -11.09
C ASP A 105 3.02 -2.84 -12.61
N GLU A 106 4.01 -2.06 -13.05
CA GLU A 106 4.36 -1.90 -14.46
C GLU A 106 4.75 -3.23 -15.10
N VAL A 107 5.60 -4.03 -14.43
CA VAL A 107 5.97 -5.37 -14.88
C VAL A 107 4.74 -6.26 -15.01
N SER A 108 3.83 -6.21 -14.03
CA SER A 108 2.60 -7.01 -14.03
C SER A 108 1.69 -6.62 -15.20
N VAL A 109 1.54 -5.33 -15.49
CA VAL A 109 0.75 -4.84 -16.63
C VAL A 109 1.38 -5.26 -17.96
N MET A 110 2.71 -5.16 -18.09
CA MET A 110 3.42 -5.59 -19.30
C MET A 110 3.20 -7.08 -19.57
N LEU A 111 3.33 -7.93 -18.54
CA LEU A 111 3.09 -9.37 -18.66
C LEU A 111 1.64 -9.69 -19.03
N GLY A 112 0.67 -9.04 -18.38
CA GLY A 112 -0.75 -9.25 -18.67
C GLY A 112 -1.11 -8.92 -20.11
N LYS A 113 -0.65 -7.78 -20.62
CA LYS A 113 -0.89 -7.35 -22.01
C LYS A 113 -0.20 -8.23 -23.04
N ALA A 114 1.02 -8.71 -22.74
CA ALA A 114 1.74 -9.63 -23.63
C ALA A 114 1.01 -10.97 -23.81
N VAL A 115 0.23 -11.40 -22.82
CA VAL A 115 -0.63 -12.60 -22.92
C VAL A 115 -1.97 -12.27 -23.60
N SER A 116 -2.59 -11.13 -23.27
CA SER A 116 -3.83 -10.68 -23.91
C SER A 116 -4.13 -9.21 -23.58
N GLU A 117 -4.40 -8.42 -24.60
CA GLU A 117 -4.79 -7.01 -24.49
C GLU A 117 -6.09 -6.80 -23.67
N ASN A 118 -6.90 -7.84 -23.48
CA ASN A 118 -8.19 -7.77 -22.77
C ASN A 118 -8.11 -8.23 -21.31
N VAL A 119 -6.95 -8.70 -20.83
CA VAL A 119 -6.81 -9.18 -19.45
C VAL A 119 -6.65 -7.99 -18.51
N LYS A 120 -7.53 -7.89 -17.51
CA LYS A 120 -7.44 -6.90 -16.44
C LYS A 120 -6.39 -7.36 -15.41
N VAL A 121 -5.37 -6.53 -15.20
CA VAL A 121 -4.33 -6.78 -14.19
C VAL A 121 -4.65 -5.93 -12.95
N PRO A 122 -4.99 -6.55 -11.81
CA PRO A 122 -5.26 -5.81 -10.58
C PRO A 122 -3.93 -5.31 -10.03
N THR A 123 -3.61 -4.04 -10.26
CA THR A 123 -2.39 -3.39 -9.75
C THR A 123 -2.62 -2.67 -8.43
N GLY A 124 -3.86 -2.61 -7.94
CA GLY A 124 -4.20 -1.84 -6.73
C GLY A 124 -4.02 -0.32 -6.88
N ASN A 125 -3.63 0.14 -8.07
CA ASN A 125 -3.38 1.54 -8.41
C ASN A 125 -4.45 2.04 -9.40
N PRO A 126 -5.28 3.02 -9.02
CA PRO A 126 -6.37 3.54 -9.86
C PRO A 126 -5.92 4.06 -11.23
N PHE A 127 -4.65 4.47 -11.35
CA PHE A 127 -4.08 4.97 -12.59
C PHE A 127 -4.07 3.91 -13.69
N PHE A 128 -3.69 2.67 -13.36
CA PHE A 128 -3.60 1.58 -14.33
C PHE A 128 -4.94 0.91 -14.59
N ASP A 129 -5.84 0.89 -13.60
CA ASP A 129 -7.21 0.38 -13.78
C ASP A 129 -7.99 1.22 -14.82
N SER A 130 -7.70 2.53 -14.90
CA SER A 130 -8.37 3.45 -15.82
C SER A 130 -8.03 3.25 -17.30
N LEU A 131 -6.92 2.56 -17.61
CA LEU A 131 -6.49 2.32 -18.99
C LEU A 131 -7.28 1.18 -19.68
N SER A 132 -8.10 0.43 -18.93
CA SER A 132 -8.76 -0.82 -19.36
C SER A 132 -10.29 -0.77 -19.33
N SER A 133 -10.83 0.35 -19.85
CA SER A 133 -12.23 0.56 -20.23
C SER A 133 -13.18 1.15 -19.17
N CYS A 134 -13.98 2.09 -19.68
CA CYS A 134 -15.26 2.59 -19.19
C CYS A 134 -15.91 1.74 -18.07
N GLY A 135 -15.91 2.27 -16.85
CA GLY A 135 -16.50 1.62 -15.69
C GLY A 135 -16.59 2.59 -14.52
N GLY A 136 -17.61 3.43 -14.53
CA GLY A 136 -17.96 4.28 -13.40
C GLY A 136 -18.10 3.45 -12.13
N GLY A 137 -17.35 3.83 -11.10
CA GLY A 137 -17.31 3.14 -9.82
C GLY A 137 -16.71 4.02 -8.73
N CYS A 138 -17.14 5.28 -8.68
CA CYS A 138 -16.94 6.13 -7.50
C CYS A 138 -17.73 5.52 -6.33
N GLY A 139 -17.07 4.67 -5.55
CA GLY A 139 -17.50 4.22 -4.22
C GLY A 139 -16.94 5.10 -3.11
N SER A 140 -16.84 6.42 -3.35
CA SER A 140 -16.60 7.42 -2.32
C SER A 140 -17.92 8.16 -2.08
N GLY A 141 -18.50 8.03 -0.89
CA GLY A 141 -19.66 8.86 -0.52
C GLY A 141 -20.77 8.19 0.28
N GLY A 142 -20.43 7.50 1.38
CA GLY A 142 -21.42 7.14 2.39
C GLY A 142 -21.88 8.35 3.21
N GLY A 143 -22.88 9.08 2.71
CA GLY A 143 -23.90 9.80 3.51
C GLY A 143 -23.45 11.00 4.34
N CYS A 144 -23.30 12.16 3.71
CA CYS A 144 -23.38 13.46 4.37
C CYS A 144 -24.83 13.71 4.86
N GLY A 145 -25.09 13.46 6.15
CA GLY A 145 -26.36 13.79 6.81
C GLY A 145 -26.39 15.23 7.29
N CYS A 146 -26.59 16.18 6.36
CA CYS A 146 -26.97 17.55 6.72
C CYS A 146 -28.47 17.59 7.03
N LYS A 147 -28.82 17.78 8.31
CA LYS A 147 -30.13 18.32 8.67
C LYS A 147 -30.03 19.84 8.66
N ALA A 148 -30.67 20.46 7.68
CA ALA A 148 -31.07 21.86 7.74
C ALA A 148 -32.60 21.85 7.93
N GLY A 149 -33.08 22.53 8.98
CA GLY A 149 -34.51 22.63 9.31
C GLY A 149 -34.97 21.57 10.30
#